data_AF-A0A1X4IB38-F1
#
_entry.id   AF-A0A1X4IB38-F1
#
_cell.length_a   1.000
_cell.length_b   1.000
_cell.length_c   1.000
_cell.angle_alpha   90.00
_cell.angle_beta   90.00
_cell.angle_gamma   90.00
#
_symmetry.space_group_name_H-M   'P 1'
#
loop_
_entity.id
_entity.type
_entity.pdbx_description
1 polymer ?
#
loop_
_entity_poly.entity_id
_entity_poly.type
_entity_poly.pdbx_seq_one_letter_code
_entity_poly.pdbx_strand_id
1 'polypeptide(L)'
;LQAELSELTLCRRAREAGVADGTDPARVVDAAAAGHPVAVRLLLERARMTGRAVRLLTDVLNPESVVVTEIGVVHRPDCLAALRAELDEERAATVAPTSFPDSVLAVAGGSVVLDVLYRDPLSVSPELN
;
A
#
# COMPACT_ATOMS: atom_id res chain seq x y z
N LEU A 1 15.57 4.54 0.03
CA LEU A 1 14.36 3.69 0.07
C LEU A 1 13.12 4.38 -0.52
N GLN A 2 12.62 5.51 0.06
CA GLN A 2 11.44 6.21 -0.48
C GLN A 2 11.57 6.65 -1.96
N ALA A 3 12.74 7.10 -2.40
CA ALA A 3 12.96 7.49 -3.80
C ALA A 3 12.79 6.31 -4.79
N GLU A 4 13.10 5.09 -4.38
CA GLU A 4 12.97 3.87 -5.22
C GLU A 4 11.56 3.29 -5.16
N LEU A 5 10.87 3.49 -4.03
CA LEU A 5 9.53 2.98 -3.72
C LEU A 5 8.43 4.01 -3.90
N SER A 6 8.65 5.16 -4.54
CA SER A 6 7.55 6.10 -4.81
C SER A 6 6.67 5.61 -5.97
N GLU A 7 5.39 5.97 -5.97
CA GLU A 7 4.49 5.73 -7.11
C GLU A 7 4.96 6.49 -8.36
N LEU A 8 5.56 7.66 -8.17
CA LEU A 8 6.18 8.43 -9.26
C LEU A 8 7.31 7.65 -9.93
N THR A 9 8.15 6.98 -9.16
CA THR A 9 9.22 6.12 -9.69
C THR A 9 8.65 4.92 -10.44
N LEU A 10 7.56 4.31 -9.95
CA LEU A 10 6.86 3.24 -10.67
C LEU A 10 6.34 3.73 -12.02
N CYS A 11 5.62 4.85 -12.04
CA CYS A 11 5.06 5.42 -13.26
C CYS A 11 6.15 5.83 -14.26
N ARG A 12 7.24 6.43 -13.78
CA ARG A 12 8.40 6.77 -14.62
C ARG A 12 9.00 5.53 -15.29
N ARG A 13 9.24 4.46 -14.53
CA ARG A 13 9.79 3.20 -15.06
C ARG A 13 8.83 2.51 -16.03
N ALA A 14 7.53 2.55 -15.74
CA ALA A 14 6.50 2.01 -16.63
C ALA A 14 6.47 2.75 -17.97
N ARG A 15 6.56 4.09 -17.95
CA ARG A 15 6.64 4.92 -19.16
C ARG A 15 7.92 4.66 -19.96
N GLU A 16 9.08 4.63 -19.30
CA GLU A 16 10.35 4.30 -19.94
C GLU A 16 10.34 2.91 -20.60
N ALA A 17 9.54 1.99 -20.08
CA ALA A 17 9.38 0.64 -20.61
C ALA A 17 8.19 0.49 -21.59
N GLY A 18 7.50 1.58 -21.94
CA GLY A 18 6.36 1.56 -22.87
C GLY A 18 5.11 0.83 -22.35
N VAL A 19 4.97 0.69 -21.03
CA VAL A 19 3.85 -0.05 -20.39
C VAL A 19 2.59 0.81 -20.29
N ALA A 20 2.75 2.03 -19.78
CA ALA A 20 1.65 2.94 -19.51
C ALA A 20 2.17 4.39 -19.47
N ASP A 21 1.34 5.32 -19.94
CA ASP A 21 1.63 6.75 -19.89
C ASP A 21 0.97 7.43 -18.68
N GLY A 22 1.54 8.56 -18.25
CA GLY A 22 1.03 9.39 -17.16
C GLY A 22 1.67 9.11 -15.80
N THR A 23 1.04 9.63 -14.74
CA THR A 23 1.51 9.56 -13.34
C THR A 23 0.59 8.74 -12.44
N ASP A 24 -0.42 8.09 -13.01
CA ASP A 24 -1.38 7.28 -12.30
C ASP A 24 -0.88 5.82 -12.19
N PRO A 25 -0.50 5.34 -10.99
CA PRO A 25 0.02 3.99 -10.81
C PRO A 25 -1.03 2.91 -11.07
N ALA A 26 -2.33 3.22 -11.02
CA ALA A 26 -3.40 2.26 -11.32
C ALA A 26 -3.27 1.70 -12.74
N ARG A 27 -2.80 2.51 -13.69
CA ARG A 27 -2.57 2.07 -15.08
C ARG A 27 -1.52 0.95 -15.20
N VAL A 28 -0.54 0.91 -14.28
CA VAL A 28 0.44 -0.17 -14.24
C VAL A 28 -0.19 -1.45 -13.70
N VAL A 29 -1.10 -1.33 -12.74
CA VAL A 29 -1.90 -2.45 -12.22
C VAL A 29 -2.81 -3.00 -13.31
N ASP A 30 -3.52 -2.13 -14.03
CA ASP A 30 -4.40 -2.52 -15.14
C ASP A 30 -3.62 -3.24 -16.26
N ALA A 31 -2.46 -2.71 -16.66
CA ALA A 31 -1.59 -3.36 -17.64
C ALA A 31 -1.11 -4.73 -17.16
N ALA A 32 -0.77 -4.87 -15.88
CA ALA A 32 -0.37 -6.16 -15.30
C ALA A 32 -1.56 -7.14 -15.24
N ALA A 33 -2.76 -6.68 -14.91
CA ALA A 33 -3.99 -7.48 -14.92
C ALA A 33 -4.35 -7.96 -16.34
N ALA A 34 -4.05 -7.15 -17.37
CA ALA A 34 -4.15 -7.54 -18.77
C ALA A 34 -3.01 -8.49 -19.23
N GLY A 35 -2.10 -8.88 -18.34
CA GLY A 35 -1.02 -9.82 -18.62
C GLY A 35 0.25 -9.20 -19.19
N HIS A 36 0.41 -7.87 -19.17
CA HIS A 36 1.62 -7.23 -19.67
C HIS A 36 2.84 -7.64 -18.83
N PRO A 37 3.81 -8.39 -19.37
CA PRO A 37 4.84 -9.06 -18.56
C PRO A 37 5.77 -8.06 -17.85
N VAL A 38 6.04 -6.92 -18.47
CA VAL A 38 6.86 -5.87 -17.85
C VAL A 38 6.13 -5.19 -16.69
N ALA A 39 4.82 -4.97 -16.80
CA ALA A 39 4.03 -4.38 -15.72
C ALA A 39 4.02 -5.31 -14.49
N VAL A 40 3.79 -6.61 -14.73
CA VAL A 40 3.88 -7.66 -13.71
C VAL A 40 5.25 -7.63 -13.03
N ARG A 41 6.33 -7.60 -13.82
CA ARG A 41 7.70 -7.55 -13.28
C ARG A 41 7.94 -6.31 -12.42
N LEU A 42 7.54 -5.13 -12.87
CA LEU A 42 7.72 -3.88 -12.12
C LEU A 42 7.02 -3.91 -10.76
N LEU A 43 5.79 -4.43 -10.71
CA LEU A 43 5.03 -4.58 -9.47
C LEU A 43 5.67 -5.61 -8.52
N LEU A 44 6.11 -6.76 -9.05
CA LEU A 44 6.79 -7.79 -8.24
C LEU A 44 8.13 -7.31 -7.67
N GLU A 45 8.95 -6.61 -8.46
CA GLU A 45 10.19 -6.01 -7.99
C GLU A 45 9.95 -5.02 -6.85
N ARG A 46 8.91 -4.18 -7.02
CA ARG A 46 8.49 -3.22 -6.01
C ARG A 46 7.99 -3.91 -4.74
N ALA A 47 7.16 -4.93 -4.86
CA ALA A 47 6.66 -5.69 -3.72
C ALA A 47 7.79 -6.35 -2.91
N ARG A 48 8.81 -6.90 -3.58
CA ARG A 48 10.02 -7.42 -2.91
C ARG A 48 10.82 -6.33 -2.18
N MET A 49 10.98 -5.16 -2.80
CA MET A 49 11.63 -4.02 -2.13
C MET A 49 10.85 -3.59 -0.88
N THR A 50 9.52 -3.56 -0.96
CA THR A 50 8.65 -3.31 0.19
C THR A 50 8.80 -4.40 1.25
N GLY A 51 8.85 -5.68 0.87
CA GLY A 51 9.05 -6.81 1.79
C GLY A 51 10.34 -6.71 2.58
N ARG A 52 11.45 -6.33 1.93
CA ARG A 52 12.72 -6.06 2.63
C ARG A 52 12.61 -4.92 3.64
N ALA A 53 11.84 -3.89 3.32
CA ALA A 53 11.59 -2.78 4.24
C ALA A 53 10.74 -3.23 5.43
N VAL A 54 9.68 -4.00 5.18
CA VAL A 54 8.82 -4.59 6.22
C VAL A 54 9.66 -5.47 7.14
N ARG A 55 10.53 -6.34 6.62
CA ARG A 55 11.41 -7.17 7.44
C ARG A 55 12.22 -6.35 8.45
N LEU A 56 12.87 -5.28 7.97
CA LEU A 56 13.64 -4.39 8.84
C LEU A 56 12.76 -3.72 9.91
N LEU A 57 11.56 -3.27 9.53
CA LEU A 57 10.64 -2.64 10.46
C LEU A 57 10.09 -3.65 11.49
N THR A 58 9.81 -4.88 11.08
CA THR A 58 9.35 -5.94 11.99
C THR A 58 10.44 -6.35 12.98
N ASP A 59 11.71 -6.35 12.56
CA ASP A 59 12.83 -6.62 13.46
C ASP A 59 13.00 -5.54 14.54
N VAL A 60 12.67 -4.28 14.24
CA VAL A 60 12.83 -3.14 15.16
C VAL A 60 11.59 -2.95 16.04
N LEU A 61 10.40 -3.02 15.46
CA LEU A 61 9.14 -2.66 16.12
C LEU A 61 8.43 -3.87 16.75
N ASN A 62 8.76 -5.09 16.31
CA ASN A 62 8.11 -6.34 16.71
C ASN A 62 6.56 -6.24 16.78
N PRO A 63 5.88 -5.81 15.70
CA PRO A 63 4.45 -5.60 15.74
C PRO A 63 3.68 -6.94 15.70
N GLU A 64 2.49 -6.97 16.28
CA GLU A 64 1.59 -8.13 16.19
C GLU A 64 1.03 -8.32 14.77
N SER A 65 0.89 -7.24 14.00
CA SER A 65 0.41 -7.26 12.61
C SER A 65 1.00 -6.14 11.78
N VAL A 66 1.06 -6.35 10.46
CA VAL A 66 1.49 -5.33 9.49
C VAL A 66 0.42 -5.18 8.41
N VAL A 67 -0.11 -3.98 8.23
CA VAL A 67 -1.04 -3.66 7.15
C VAL A 67 -0.32 -2.89 6.05
N VAL A 68 -0.42 -3.37 4.81
CA VAL A 68 0.27 -2.82 3.64
C VAL A 68 -0.72 -2.14 2.69
N THR A 69 -0.42 -0.89 2.31
CA THR A 69 -1.21 -0.07 1.38
C THR A 69 -0.53 0.10 0.01
N GLU A 70 0.48 -0.72 -0.29
CA GLU A 70 1.22 -0.68 -1.54
C GLU A 70 0.32 -1.13 -2.71
N ILE A 71 0.21 -0.30 -3.76
CA ILE A 71 -0.74 -0.47 -4.88
C ILE A 71 -0.70 -1.89 -5.51
N GLY A 72 0.48 -2.48 -5.70
CA GLY A 72 0.60 -3.84 -6.23
C GLY A 72 0.03 -4.88 -5.26
N VAL A 73 0.43 -4.83 -3.98
CA VAL A 73 -0.04 -5.72 -2.91
C VAL A 73 -1.55 -5.62 -2.67
N VAL A 74 -2.12 -4.41 -2.74
CA VAL A 74 -3.54 -4.16 -2.54
C VAL A 74 -4.39 -4.84 -3.62
N HIS A 75 -3.96 -4.78 -4.88
CA HIS A 75 -4.78 -5.26 -6.00
C HIS A 75 -4.35 -6.64 -6.54
N ARG A 76 -3.18 -7.16 -6.16
CA ARG A 76 -2.66 -8.41 -6.76
C ARG A 76 -2.08 -9.39 -5.72
N PRO A 77 -2.57 -10.64 -5.68
CA PRO A 77 -2.13 -11.64 -4.71
C PRO A 77 -0.67 -12.09 -4.91
N ASP A 78 -0.16 -12.08 -6.15
CA ASP A 78 1.24 -12.42 -6.44
C ASP A 78 2.22 -11.36 -5.91
N CYS A 79 1.81 -10.09 -5.85
CA CYS A 79 2.58 -9.03 -5.21
C CYS A 79 2.63 -9.22 -3.68
N LEU A 80 1.50 -9.55 -3.04
CA LEU A 80 1.49 -9.92 -1.62
C LEU A 80 2.39 -11.13 -1.33
N ALA A 81 2.34 -12.16 -2.17
CA ALA A 81 3.20 -13.34 -2.05
C ALA A 81 4.69 -12.97 -2.20
N ALA A 82 5.03 -12.14 -3.19
CA ALA A 82 6.40 -11.68 -3.40
C ALA A 82 6.93 -10.82 -2.25
N LEU A 83 6.08 -10.01 -1.62
CA LEU A 83 6.42 -9.28 -0.40
C LEU A 83 6.69 -10.26 0.75
N ARG A 84 5.74 -11.18 1.02
CA ARG A 84 5.82 -12.15 2.12
C ARG A 84 7.03 -13.07 2.02
N ALA A 85 7.47 -13.40 0.81
CA ALA A 85 8.66 -14.21 0.56
C ALA A 85 9.98 -13.58 1.07
N GLU A 86 9.99 -12.29 1.40
CA GLU A 86 11.15 -11.61 1.98
C GLU A 86 11.24 -11.76 3.50
N LEU A 87 10.20 -12.35 4.14
CA LEU A 87 10.09 -12.59 5.57
C LEU A 87 10.18 -14.11 5.88
N ASP A 88 10.45 -14.43 7.14
CA ASP A 88 10.18 -15.78 7.66
C ASP A 88 8.68 -16.07 7.71
N GLU A 89 8.31 -17.35 7.77
CA GLU A 89 6.93 -17.82 7.62
C GLU A 89 5.98 -17.26 8.71
N GLU A 90 6.46 -17.19 9.95
CA GLU A 90 5.68 -16.69 11.08
C GLU A 90 5.35 -15.20 10.91
N ARG A 91 6.35 -14.38 10.57
CA ARG A 91 6.12 -12.96 10.31
C ARG A 91 5.35 -12.70 9.03
N ALA A 92 5.56 -13.51 7.98
CA ALA A 92 4.80 -13.40 6.74
C ALA A 92 3.28 -13.56 6.96
N ALA A 93 2.88 -14.43 7.89
CA ALA A 93 1.48 -14.67 8.22
C ALA A 93 0.78 -13.45 8.87
N THR A 94 1.53 -12.54 9.52
CA THR A 94 0.98 -11.34 10.17
C THR A 94 0.87 -10.12 9.23
N VAL A 95 1.41 -10.22 8.02
CA VAL A 95 1.33 -9.15 7.00
C VAL A 95 0.06 -9.32 6.18
N ALA A 96 -0.78 -8.30 6.11
CA ALA A 96 -1.99 -8.29 5.29
C ALA A 96 -2.09 -7.00 4.44
N PRO A 97 -2.75 -7.03 3.27
CA PRO A 97 -3.13 -5.79 2.59
C PRO A 97 -4.18 -5.03 3.41
N THR A 98 -4.33 -3.74 3.14
CA THR A 98 -5.46 -2.96 3.67
C THR A 98 -6.80 -3.52 3.21
N SER A 99 -7.82 -3.46 4.08
CA SER A 99 -9.21 -3.78 3.75
C SER A 99 -9.95 -2.64 3.03
N PHE A 100 -9.28 -1.51 2.79
CA PHE A 100 -9.85 -0.29 2.19
C PHE A 100 -9.16 0.08 0.86
N PRO A 101 -9.14 -0.80 -0.15
CA PRO A 101 -8.29 -0.68 -1.34
C PRO A 101 -8.38 0.69 -2.03
N ASP A 102 -9.59 1.22 -2.22
CA ASP A 102 -9.83 2.46 -2.96
C ASP A 102 -10.16 3.66 -2.05
N SER A 103 -10.10 3.46 -0.74
CA SER A 103 -10.60 4.44 0.24
C SER A 103 -9.70 4.62 1.45
N VAL A 104 -8.46 4.10 1.44
CA VAL A 104 -7.50 4.21 2.56
C VAL A 104 -7.44 5.64 3.12
N LEU A 105 -7.24 6.64 2.26
CA LEU A 105 -7.11 8.04 2.70
C LEU A 105 -8.43 8.62 3.20
N ALA A 106 -9.55 8.30 2.54
CA ALA A 106 -10.86 8.76 2.96
C ALA A 106 -11.26 8.19 4.33
N VAL A 107 -11.02 6.89 4.54
CA VAL A 107 -11.27 6.18 5.80
C VAL A 107 -10.32 6.67 6.89
N ALA A 108 -9.03 6.84 6.59
CA ALA A 108 -8.07 7.37 7.55
C ALA A 108 -8.44 8.79 8.00
N GLY A 109 -8.75 9.68 7.05
CA GLY A 109 -9.18 11.04 7.35
C GLY A 109 -10.48 11.09 8.15
N GLY A 110 -11.48 10.31 7.75
CA GLY A 110 -12.75 10.20 8.46
C GLY A 110 -12.57 9.69 9.89
N SER A 111 -11.73 8.67 10.09
CA SER A 111 -11.44 8.11 11.41
C SER A 111 -10.85 9.14 12.37
N VAL A 112 -9.97 10.02 11.90
CA VAL A 112 -9.40 11.10 12.72
C VAL A 112 -10.47 12.09 13.17
N VAL A 113 -11.38 12.48 12.27
CA VAL A 113 -12.50 13.38 12.60
C VAL A 113 -13.44 12.74 13.61
N LEU A 114 -13.78 11.47 13.39
CA LEU A 114 -14.66 10.71 14.30
C LEU A 114 -14.01 10.51 15.68
N ASP A 115 -12.70 10.30 15.76
CA ASP A 115 -11.99 10.20 17.04
C ASP A 115 -12.14 11.48 17.87
N VAL A 116 -11.98 12.66 17.26
CA VAL A 116 -12.19 13.95 17.93
C VAL A 116 -13.64 14.10 18.39
N LEU A 117 -14.60 13.84 17.50
CA LEU A 117 -16.03 13.96 17.77
C LEU A 117 -16.47 13.03 18.92
N TYR A 118 -16.06 11.77 18.91
CA TYR A 118 -16.49 10.80 19.92
C TYR A 118 -15.70 10.90 21.23
N ARG A 119 -14.53 11.54 21.24
CA ARG A 119 -13.79 11.82 22.48
C ARG A 119 -14.49 12.88 23.34
N ASP A 120 -15.10 13.89 22.72
CA ASP A 120 -15.90 14.91 23.42
C ASP A 120 -17.08 15.36 22.55
N PRO A 121 -18.20 14.61 22.56
CA PRO A 121 -19.35 14.90 21.70
C PRO A 121 -20.08 16.20 22.04
N LEU A 122 -19.89 16.73 23.25
CA LEU A 122 -20.55 17.98 23.68
C LEU A 122 -19.79 19.22 23.21
N SER A 123 -18.46 19.12 23.00
CA SER A 123 -17.64 20.22 22.46
C SER A 123 -18.04 20.71 21.07
N VAL A 124 -18.80 19.91 20.34
CA VAL A 124 -19.22 20.12 18.94
C VAL A 124 -20.73 20.33 18.80
N SER A 125 -21.46 20.33 19.92
CA SER A 125 -22.87 20.73 19.92
C SER A 125 -22.95 22.24 19.64
N PRO A 126 -23.72 22.69 18.62
CA PRO A 126 -23.99 24.10 18.47
C PRO A 126 -24.70 24.56 19.74
N GLU A 127 -24.22 25.64 20.36
CA GLU A 127 -24.97 26.31 21.42
C GLU A 127 -26.38 26.55 20.88
N LEU A 128 -27.38 25.97 21.56
CA LEU A 128 -28.79 26.29 21.35
C LEU A 128 -28.97 27.77 21.71
N ASN A 129 -28.78 28.65 20.73
CA ASN A 129 -29.27 30.03 20.76
C ASN A 129 -30.72 30.07 20.32
#